data_AF-A0A6S7KJC1-F1
#
_entry.id   AF-A0A6S7KJC1-F1
#
_cell.length_a   1.000
_cell.length_b   1.000
_cell.length_c   1.000
_cell.angle_alpha   90.00
_cell.angle_beta   90.00
_cell.angle_gamma   90.00
#
_symmetry.space_group_name_H-M   'P 1'
#
loop_
_entity.id
_entity.type
_entity.pdbx_description
1 polymer ?
#
loop_
_entity_poly.entity_id
_entity_poly.type
_entity_poly.pdbx_seq_one_letter_code
_entity_poly.pdbx_strand_id
1 'polypeptide(L)'
;MGHSAKYGTYSMFCSPIDKIVHFELIQSNESGGSNQMELDGAKRCFSFLEKAGITVKKFISDRHAGIAKWVRESRPQTNHFYDIWHVARSTTKKFLKADKEKGCEGIVRWIKGVRKHLYWCATSTQEGFGEMILAKWRSFKNHVANRHEGHANKLFPQCAHDELETPREWIKIGTPAFDKVQQIIGDTRLESGIKKLSPNAQTSCLEDFHATLNHWHPKMLCFSWLGSYCRQVTYHVINQL
;
A
#
# COMPACT_ATOMS: atom_id res chain seq x y z
N MET A 1 -8.02 5.24 6.29
CA MET A 1 -9.23 6.11 6.38
C MET A 1 -10.44 5.37 6.94
N GLY A 2 -11.02 5.91 8.01
CA GLY A 2 -12.40 5.62 8.43
C GLY A 2 -13.36 6.57 7.69
N HIS A 3 -14.38 6.03 7.02
CA HIS A 3 -15.36 6.82 6.25
C HIS A 3 -16.73 6.65 6.92
N SER A 4 -17.27 7.68 7.58
CA SER A 4 -18.74 7.77 7.77
C SER A 4 -19.31 8.66 6.67
N ALA A 5 -20.61 8.57 6.39
CA ALA A 5 -21.26 9.38 5.35
C ALA A 5 -21.16 10.90 5.58
N LYS A 6 -20.71 11.34 6.76
CA LYS A 6 -20.64 12.76 7.16
C LYS A 6 -19.23 13.23 7.53
N TYR A 7 -18.42 12.38 8.15
CA TYR A 7 -17.07 12.75 8.59
C TYR A 7 -16.04 11.69 8.18
N GLY A 8 -14.91 12.16 7.68
CA GLY A 8 -13.72 11.37 7.37
C GLY A 8 -12.58 11.76 8.29
N THR A 9 -11.80 10.77 8.73
CA THR A 9 -10.59 11.01 9.52
C THR A 9 -9.34 10.71 8.71
N TYR A 10 -8.43 11.68 8.67
CA TYR A 10 -7.07 11.53 8.17
C TYR A 10 -6.10 11.53 9.34
N SER A 11 -5.27 10.49 9.48
CA SER A 11 -4.33 10.35 10.59
C SER A 11 -2.90 10.33 10.08
N MET A 12 -2.01 11.07 10.73
CA MET A 12 -0.56 11.03 10.50
C MET A 12 0.12 10.18 11.56
N PHE A 13 0.78 9.13 11.12
CA PHE A 13 1.53 8.23 11.98
C PHE A 13 3.03 8.40 11.75
N CYS A 14 3.80 8.44 12.84
CA CYS A 14 5.24 8.59 12.83
C CYS A 14 5.88 7.26 13.26
N SER A 15 6.34 6.48 12.26
CA SER A 15 6.92 5.16 12.49
C SER A 15 8.11 5.14 13.47
N PRO A 16 9.05 6.11 13.47
CA PRO A 16 10.18 6.10 14.41
C PRO A 16 9.81 6.12 15.89
N ILE A 17 8.63 6.67 16.23
CA ILE A 17 8.16 6.77 17.61
C ILE A 17 6.88 5.96 17.86
N ASP A 18 6.44 5.18 16.87
CA ASP A 18 5.25 4.32 16.90
C ASP A 18 3.98 5.05 17.39
N LYS A 19 3.81 6.32 17.00
CA LYS A 19 2.71 7.17 17.47
C LYS A 19 1.98 7.87 16.33
N ILE A 20 0.68 8.01 16.48
CA ILE A 20 -0.08 9.01 15.74
C ILE A 20 0.37 10.37 16.27
N VAL A 21 0.82 11.25 15.39
CA VAL A 21 1.32 12.59 15.75
C VAL A 21 0.27 13.68 15.53
N HIS A 22 -0.70 13.41 14.66
CA HIS A 22 -1.81 14.31 14.39
C HIS A 22 -2.94 13.58 13.68
N PHE A 23 -4.15 14.11 13.77
CA PHE A 23 -5.26 13.69 12.92
C PHE A 23 -6.17 14.89 12.59
N GLU A 24 -6.88 14.78 11.48
CA GLU A 24 -7.85 15.77 11.00
C GLU A 24 -9.21 15.12 10.79
N LEU A 25 -10.24 15.75 11.34
CA LEU A 25 -11.63 15.42 11.10
C LEU A 25 -12.21 16.38 10.07
N ILE A 26 -12.68 15.81 8.96
CA ILE A 26 -13.17 16.59 7.83
C ILE A 26 -14.62 16.23 7.62
N GLN A 27 -15.46 17.24 7.44
CA GLN A 27 -16.85 17.02 7.10
C GLN A 27 -17.02 16.93 5.58
N SER A 28 -17.86 16.01 5.11
CA SER A 28 -18.12 15.83 3.68
C SER A 28 -18.58 17.11 3.00
N ASN A 29 -19.33 17.96 3.70
CA ASN A 29 -19.85 19.25 3.23
C ASN A 29 -18.75 20.28 2.92
N GLU A 30 -17.58 20.16 3.56
CA GLU A 30 -16.44 21.07 3.37
C GLU A 30 -15.64 20.71 2.10
N SER A 31 -16.00 19.63 1.41
CA SER A 31 -15.20 19.01 0.37
C SER A 31 -16.08 18.47 -0.76
N GLY A 32 -15.54 18.35 -1.96
CA GLY A 32 -16.26 17.79 -3.12
C GLY A 32 -16.52 16.28 -3.09
N GLY A 33 -16.46 15.62 -1.92
CA GLY A 33 -16.61 14.16 -1.75
C GLY A 33 -15.38 13.48 -1.15
N SER A 34 -15.46 12.15 -0.94
CA SER A 34 -14.48 11.39 -0.15
C SER A 34 -13.03 11.52 -0.61
N ASN A 35 -12.75 11.45 -1.92
CA ASN A 35 -11.40 11.66 -2.45
C ASN A 35 -10.85 13.07 -2.14
N GLN A 36 -11.72 14.08 -2.19
CA GLN A 36 -11.31 15.45 -1.87
C GLN A 36 -11.06 15.61 -0.37
N MET A 37 -11.88 14.96 0.47
CA MET A 37 -11.63 14.88 1.91
C MET A 37 -10.26 14.27 2.21
N GLU A 38 -9.87 13.19 1.54
CA GLU A 38 -8.56 12.58 1.81
C GLU A 38 -7.40 13.52 1.49
N LEU A 39 -7.50 14.23 0.36
CA LEU A 39 -6.51 15.23 -0.02
C LEU A 39 -6.46 16.41 0.96
N ASP A 40 -7.62 16.93 1.36
CA ASP A 40 -7.71 18.07 2.27
C ASP A 40 -7.20 17.70 3.66
N GLY A 41 -7.44 16.47 4.10
CA GLY A 41 -6.92 15.92 5.35
C GLY A 41 -5.41 15.84 5.38
N ALA A 42 -4.83 15.29 4.31
CA ALA A 42 -3.38 15.26 4.16
C ALA A 42 -2.79 16.68 4.19
N LYS A 43 -3.40 17.64 3.46
CA LYS A 43 -2.94 19.04 3.44
C LYS A 43 -2.99 19.69 4.82
N ARG A 44 -4.11 19.56 5.53
CA ARG A 44 -4.29 20.12 6.89
C ARG A 44 -3.28 19.51 7.87
N CYS A 45 -3.08 18.20 7.80
CA CYS A 45 -2.09 17.51 8.62
C CYS A 45 -0.65 17.99 8.36
N PHE A 46 -0.24 18.13 7.09
CA PHE A 46 1.07 18.67 6.76
C PHE A 46 1.22 20.12 7.27
N SER A 47 0.19 20.95 7.11
CA SER A 47 0.23 22.34 7.60
C SER A 47 0.39 22.41 9.12
N PHE A 48 -0.28 21.53 9.86
CA PHE A 48 -0.13 21.42 11.31
C PHE A 48 1.32 21.09 11.69
N LEU A 49 1.90 20.05 11.10
CA LEU A 49 3.28 19.65 11.38
C LEU A 49 4.29 20.75 11.04
N GLU A 50 4.10 21.44 9.92
CA GLU A 50 4.97 22.56 9.52
C GLU A 50 4.89 23.75 10.47
N LYS A 51 3.70 24.10 10.95
CA LYS A 51 3.53 25.15 11.97
C LYS A 51 4.17 24.77 13.29
N ALA A 52 4.25 23.48 13.60
CA ALA A 52 4.97 22.95 14.75
C ALA A 52 6.50 22.84 14.52
N GLY A 53 7.02 23.30 13.37
CA GLY A 53 8.45 23.22 13.03
C GLY A 53 8.92 21.83 12.58
N ILE A 54 8.01 20.89 12.33
CA ILE A 54 8.32 19.52 11.94
C ILE A 54 8.34 19.40 10.41
N THR A 55 9.49 19.00 9.86
CA THR A 55 9.62 18.75 8.41
C THR A 55 9.35 17.29 8.08
N VAL A 56 8.35 17.03 7.23
CA VAL A 56 8.04 15.68 6.74
C VAL A 56 8.98 15.30 5.59
N LYS A 57 10.08 14.61 5.90
CA LYS A 57 11.07 14.16 4.90
C LYS A 57 10.61 12.94 4.09
N LYS A 58 9.92 12.00 4.74
CA LYS A 58 9.37 10.80 4.11
C LYS A 58 7.90 10.72 4.41
N PHE A 59 7.12 10.38 3.40
CA PHE A 59 5.68 10.24 3.53
C PHE A 59 5.23 8.97 2.82
N ILE A 60 4.53 8.11 3.55
CA ILE A 60 3.98 6.86 3.06
C ILE A 60 2.45 7.00 3.07
N SER A 61 1.81 6.72 1.95
CA SER A 61 0.35 6.79 1.86
C SER A 61 -0.24 5.69 0.98
N ASP A 62 -1.55 5.61 0.95
CA ASP A 62 -2.29 4.87 -0.07
C ASP A 62 -2.04 5.45 -1.47
N ARG A 63 -2.42 4.68 -2.50
CA ARG A 63 -2.36 5.09 -3.91
C ARG A 63 -3.44 6.09 -4.30
N HIS A 64 -3.56 7.17 -3.54
CA HIS A 64 -4.48 8.27 -3.83
C HIS A 64 -3.84 9.26 -4.81
N ALA A 65 -4.39 9.35 -6.04
CA ALA A 65 -3.82 10.16 -7.11
C ALA A 65 -3.71 11.66 -6.77
N GLY A 66 -4.71 12.22 -6.08
CA GLY A 66 -4.71 13.63 -5.64
C GLY A 66 -3.56 13.95 -4.68
N ILE A 67 -3.39 13.16 -3.61
CA ILE A 67 -2.27 13.28 -2.66
C ILE A 67 -0.94 13.12 -3.37
N ALA A 68 -0.77 12.08 -4.21
CA ALA A 68 0.47 11.85 -4.94
C ALA A 68 0.84 13.03 -5.85
N LYS A 69 -0.15 13.61 -6.54
CA LYS A 69 0.03 14.82 -7.36
C LYS A 69 0.43 16.01 -6.49
N TRP A 70 -0.30 16.27 -5.42
CA TRP A 70 -0.06 17.40 -4.52
C TRP A 70 1.30 17.33 -3.83
N VAL A 71 1.72 16.17 -3.31
CA VAL A 71 3.05 16.03 -2.68
C VAL A 71 4.15 16.32 -3.71
N ARG A 72 4.03 15.79 -4.92
CA ARG A 72 5.00 16.04 -5.99
C ARG A 72 5.12 17.52 -6.35
N GLU A 73 4.00 18.23 -6.45
CA GLU A 73 3.96 19.62 -6.92
C GLU A 73 4.22 20.64 -5.82
N SER A 74 3.74 20.39 -4.59
CA SER A 74 3.77 21.34 -3.48
C SER A 74 4.78 20.99 -2.39
N ARG A 75 5.27 19.74 -2.33
CA ARG A 75 6.21 19.25 -1.31
C ARG A 75 7.40 18.52 -1.95
N PRO A 76 8.19 19.19 -2.82
CA PRO A 76 9.27 18.54 -3.57
C PRO A 76 10.39 17.96 -2.69
N GLN A 77 10.51 18.43 -1.44
CA GLN A 77 11.49 17.96 -0.46
C GLN A 77 11.02 16.70 0.30
N THR A 78 9.79 16.24 0.06
CA THR A 78 9.20 15.07 0.70
C THR A 78 9.27 13.88 -0.25
N ASN A 79 10.00 12.84 0.16
CA ASN A 79 10.03 11.58 -0.56
C ASN A 79 8.72 10.82 -0.31
N HIS A 80 7.93 10.65 -1.38
CA HIS A 80 6.63 10.00 -1.31
C HIS A 80 6.68 8.54 -1.76
N PHE A 81 6.21 7.65 -0.88
CA PHE A 81 6.13 6.21 -1.10
C PHE A 81 4.69 5.70 -0.93
N TYR A 82 4.44 4.52 -1.49
CA TYR A 82 3.19 3.80 -1.30
C TYR A 82 3.31 2.70 -0.26
N ASP A 83 2.23 2.51 0.47
CA ASP A 83 2.06 1.40 1.39
C ASP A 83 2.05 0.05 0.64
N ILE A 84 2.98 -0.83 1.01
CA ILE A 84 3.12 -2.18 0.46
C ILE A 84 1.85 -3.00 0.68
N TRP A 85 1.24 -2.91 1.86
CA TRP A 85 0.07 -3.72 2.21
C TRP A 85 -1.11 -3.45 1.29
N HIS A 86 -1.41 -2.18 1.02
CA HIS A 86 -2.50 -1.81 0.11
C HIS A 86 -2.24 -2.30 -1.31
N VAL A 87 -0.99 -2.18 -1.80
CA VAL A 87 -0.61 -2.71 -3.12
C VAL A 87 -0.70 -4.24 -3.14
N ALA A 88 -0.19 -4.93 -2.12
CA ALA A 88 -0.25 -6.38 -1.97
C ALA A 88 -1.70 -6.88 -1.95
N ARG A 89 -2.56 -6.28 -1.13
CA ARG A 89 -3.98 -6.63 -1.03
C ARG A 89 -4.70 -6.46 -2.36
N SER A 90 -4.48 -5.34 -3.05
CA SER A 90 -5.08 -5.10 -4.36
C SER A 90 -4.58 -6.09 -5.43
N THR A 91 -3.29 -6.46 -5.37
CA THR A 91 -2.67 -7.43 -6.28
C THR A 91 -3.21 -8.83 -6.02
N THR A 92 -3.30 -9.27 -4.76
CA THR A 92 -3.93 -10.53 -4.38
C THR A 92 -5.36 -10.64 -4.91
N LYS A 93 -6.15 -9.57 -4.84
CA LYS A 93 -7.50 -9.55 -5.42
C LYS A 93 -7.49 -9.77 -6.94
N LYS A 94 -6.52 -9.20 -7.67
CA LYS A 94 -6.37 -9.45 -9.12
C LYS A 94 -6.05 -10.92 -9.41
N PHE A 95 -5.12 -11.52 -8.66
CA PHE A 95 -4.77 -12.94 -8.79
C PHE A 95 -5.94 -13.88 -8.44
N LEU A 96 -6.68 -13.59 -7.37
CA LEU A 96 -7.89 -14.34 -7.00
C LEU A 96 -8.99 -14.26 -8.05
N LYS A 97 -9.13 -13.11 -8.72
CA LYS A 97 -10.09 -12.95 -9.82
C LYS A 97 -9.64 -13.76 -11.03
N ALA A 98 -8.36 -13.72 -11.37
CA ALA A 98 -7.76 -14.46 -12.47
C ALA A 98 -7.91 -15.97 -12.32
N ASP A 99 -7.71 -16.51 -11.12
CA ASP A 99 -7.85 -17.95 -10.84
C ASP A 99 -9.25 -18.50 -11.15
N LYS A 100 -10.29 -17.65 -11.11
CA LYS A 100 -11.67 -18.04 -11.44
C LYS A 100 -11.97 -18.03 -12.94
N GLU A 101 -11.03 -17.59 -13.78
CA GLU A 101 -11.19 -17.62 -15.23
C GLU A 101 -10.88 -19.03 -15.77
N LYS A 102 -11.60 -19.45 -16.80
CA LYS A 102 -11.44 -20.78 -17.41
C LYS A 102 -10.01 -20.99 -17.89
N GLY A 103 -9.38 -22.09 -17.47
CA GLY A 103 -7.99 -22.42 -17.86
C GLY A 103 -6.92 -21.68 -17.05
N CYS A 104 -7.32 -20.94 -16.02
CA CYS A 104 -6.44 -20.22 -15.08
C CYS A 104 -6.39 -20.88 -13.69
N GLU A 105 -6.95 -22.07 -13.54
CA GLU A 105 -7.03 -22.79 -12.28
C GLU A 105 -5.62 -23.09 -11.73
N GLY A 106 -5.41 -22.78 -10.44
CA GLY A 106 -4.14 -23.04 -9.76
C GLY A 106 -3.28 -21.79 -9.55
N ILE A 107 -3.64 -20.64 -10.15
CA ILE A 107 -3.05 -19.33 -9.82
C ILE A 107 -3.17 -19.05 -8.31
N VAL A 108 -4.26 -19.47 -7.67
CA VAL A 108 -4.50 -19.31 -6.22
C VAL A 108 -3.34 -19.86 -5.36
N ARG A 109 -2.68 -20.93 -5.81
CA ARG A 109 -1.56 -21.58 -5.09
C ARG A 109 -0.35 -20.65 -4.97
N TRP A 110 -0.25 -19.65 -5.85
CA TRP A 110 0.82 -18.67 -5.89
C TRP A 110 0.51 -17.38 -5.11
N ILE A 111 -0.68 -17.22 -4.51
CA ILE A 111 -1.06 -16.00 -3.78
C ILE A 111 -0.10 -15.68 -2.62
N LYS A 112 0.28 -16.70 -1.84
CA LYS A 112 1.25 -16.50 -0.75
C LYS A 112 2.61 -16.08 -1.32
N GLY A 113 3.00 -16.68 -2.45
CA GLY A 113 4.24 -16.38 -3.16
C GLY A 113 4.28 -14.93 -3.66
N VAL A 114 3.27 -14.50 -4.43
CA VAL A 114 3.24 -13.13 -4.99
C VAL A 114 3.23 -12.06 -3.91
N ARG A 115 2.50 -12.30 -2.80
CA ARG A 115 2.50 -11.37 -1.68
C ARG A 115 3.88 -11.26 -1.04
N LYS A 116 4.49 -12.39 -0.69
CA LYS A 116 5.84 -12.41 -0.10
C LYS A 116 6.87 -11.79 -1.03
N HIS A 117 6.80 -12.12 -2.32
CA HIS A 117 7.68 -11.58 -3.34
C HIS A 117 7.56 -10.07 -3.45
N LEU A 118 6.35 -9.52 -3.45
CA LEU A 118 6.14 -8.07 -3.50
C LEU A 118 6.76 -7.34 -2.29
N TYR A 119 6.57 -7.88 -1.08
CA TYR A 119 7.22 -7.33 0.11
C TYR A 119 8.74 -7.41 -0.01
N TRP A 120 9.27 -8.58 -0.37
CA TRP A 120 10.70 -8.77 -0.56
C TRP A 120 11.28 -7.84 -1.61
N CYS A 121 10.60 -7.60 -2.74
CA CYS A 121 11.05 -6.67 -3.77
C CYS A 121 11.32 -5.28 -3.20
N ALA A 122 10.42 -4.79 -2.34
CA ALA A 122 10.53 -3.47 -1.73
C ALA A 122 11.54 -3.43 -0.57
N THR A 123 11.49 -4.41 0.35
CA THR A 123 12.31 -4.41 1.58
C THR A 123 13.76 -4.84 1.37
N SER A 124 14.05 -5.62 0.31
CA SER A 124 15.42 -6.04 -0.04
C SER A 124 16.12 -5.08 -1.02
N THR A 125 15.51 -3.94 -1.31
CA THR A 125 16.05 -2.97 -2.26
C THR A 125 16.31 -1.65 -1.55
N GLN A 126 17.41 -0.99 -1.91
CA GLN A 126 17.73 0.33 -1.38
C GLN A 126 16.60 1.33 -1.69
N GLU A 127 16.28 2.16 -0.71
CA GLU A 127 15.27 3.22 -0.85
C GLU A 127 15.53 4.06 -2.10
N GLY A 128 14.47 4.32 -2.88
CA GLY A 128 14.55 5.13 -4.09
C GLY A 128 15.02 4.37 -5.35
N PHE A 129 15.54 3.15 -5.23
CA PHE A 129 15.94 2.35 -6.40
C PHE A 129 14.76 1.59 -7.03
N GLY A 130 13.75 2.35 -7.50
CA GLY A 130 12.50 1.80 -8.03
C GLY A 130 12.66 0.86 -9.23
N GLU A 131 13.69 1.05 -10.07
CA GLU A 131 13.97 0.16 -11.20
C GLU A 131 14.41 -1.25 -10.76
N MET A 132 15.17 -1.35 -9.66
CA MET A 132 15.53 -2.65 -9.07
C MET A 132 14.30 -3.35 -8.47
N ILE A 133 13.43 -2.59 -7.77
CA ILE A 133 12.15 -3.12 -7.26
C ILE A 133 11.32 -3.68 -8.42
N LEU A 134 11.25 -2.95 -9.54
CA LEU A 134 10.51 -3.40 -10.72
C LEU A 134 11.17 -4.60 -11.42
N ALA A 135 12.50 -4.66 -11.48
CA ALA A 135 13.23 -5.79 -12.05
C ALA A 135 12.93 -7.09 -11.29
N LYS A 136 13.00 -7.03 -9.95
CA LYS A 136 12.61 -8.13 -9.06
C LYS A 136 11.13 -8.48 -9.24
N TRP A 137 10.23 -7.50 -9.30
CA TRP A 137 8.79 -7.77 -9.49
C TRP A 137 8.51 -8.51 -10.80
N ARG A 138 9.09 -8.03 -11.92
CA ARG A 138 8.89 -8.62 -13.24
C ARG A 138 9.44 -10.04 -13.36
N SER A 139 10.46 -10.41 -12.59
CA SER A 139 10.98 -11.77 -12.60
C SER A 139 10.00 -12.81 -12.05
N PHE A 140 8.99 -12.38 -11.28
CA PHE A 140 8.01 -13.30 -10.68
C PHE A 140 7.28 -14.15 -11.75
N LYS A 141 7.05 -13.61 -12.96
CA LYS A 141 6.42 -14.37 -14.04
C LYS A 141 7.28 -15.54 -14.51
N ASN A 142 8.60 -15.40 -14.48
CA ASN A 142 9.52 -16.47 -14.82
C ASN A 142 9.60 -17.47 -13.67
N HIS A 143 9.67 -16.96 -12.44
CA HIS A 143 9.71 -17.77 -11.22
C HIS A 143 8.51 -18.73 -11.12
N VAL A 144 7.27 -18.27 -11.37
CA VAL A 144 6.08 -19.16 -11.34
C VAL A 144 6.12 -20.28 -12.39
N ALA A 145 6.94 -20.13 -13.44
CA ALA A 145 7.16 -21.11 -14.49
C ALA A 145 8.45 -21.92 -14.31
N ASN A 146 9.01 -21.93 -13.10
CA ASN A 146 10.27 -22.60 -12.75
C ASN A 146 11.48 -22.11 -13.56
N ARG A 147 11.45 -20.86 -14.03
CA ARG A 147 12.60 -20.22 -14.70
C ARG A 147 13.22 -19.22 -13.75
N HIS A 148 14.36 -19.60 -13.18
CA HIS A 148 15.06 -18.81 -12.16
C HIS A 148 16.23 -18.00 -12.70
N GLU A 149 16.56 -18.15 -13.99
CA GLU A 149 17.68 -17.47 -14.65
C GLU A 149 17.23 -16.88 -15.99
N GLY A 150 18.12 -16.09 -16.62
CA GLY A 150 17.87 -15.53 -17.95
C GLY A 150 16.75 -14.49 -17.97
N HIS A 151 16.56 -13.76 -16.87
CA HIS A 151 15.54 -12.71 -16.82
C HIS A 151 15.85 -11.60 -17.82
N ALA A 152 14.79 -11.07 -18.46
CA ALA A 152 14.94 -10.03 -19.49
C ALA A 152 15.58 -8.73 -18.98
N ASN A 153 15.46 -8.43 -17.68
CA ASN A 153 16.04 -7.24 -17.09
C ASN A 153 17.42 -7.55 -16.48
N LYS A 154 18.47 -6.92 -17.03
CA LYS A 154 19.86 -7.09 -16.59
C LYS A 154 20.12 -6.67 -15.14
N LEU A 155 19.24 -5.84 -14.54
CA LEU A 155 19.35 -5.46 -13.12
C LEU A 155 19.08 -6.64 -12.18
N PHE A 156 18.34 -7.65 -12.62
CA PHE A 156 18.01 -8.83 -11.82
C PHE A 156 17.96 -10.08 -12.70
N PRO A 157 19.12 -10.58 -13.17
CA PRO A 157 19.20 -11.61 -14.21
C PRO A 157 18.79 -13.02 -13.73
N GLN A 158 18.83 -13.26 -12.41
CA GLN A 158 18.48 -14.53 -11.78
C GLN A 158 17.79 -14.33 -10.42
N CYS A 159 17.06 -15.33 -9.95
CA CYS A 159 16.41 -15.36 -8.64
C CYS A 159 17.45 -15.33 -7.50
N ALA A 160 17.06 -14.76 -6.36
CA ALA A 160 17.94 -14.56 -5.21
C ALA A 160 17.65 -15.58 -4.08
N HIS A 161 17.38 -16.82 -4.45
CA HIS A 161 17.17 -17.93 -3.53
C HIS A 161 17.80 -19.20 -4.10
N ASP A 162 18.21 -20.10 -3.22
CA ASP A 162 18.63 -21.46 -3.57
C ASP A 162 17.41 -22.32 -3.96
N GLU A 163 17.60 -23.62 -4.14
CA GLU A 163 16.50 -24.52 -4.47
C GLU A 163 15.32 -24.38 -3.48
N LEU A 164 14.10 -24.36 -4.01
CA LEU A 164 12.92 -24.25 -3.17
C LEU A 164 12.72 -25.55 -2.38
N GLU A 165 12.80 -25.44 -1.06
CA GLU A 165 12.58 -26.56 -0.12
C GLU A 165 11.22 -27.26 -0.29
N THR A 166 10.22 -26.53 -0.82
CA THR A 166 8.86 -27.04 -0.99
C THR A 166 8.54 -27.22 -2.47
N PRO A 167 8.10 -28.42 -2.89
CA PRO A 167 7.60 -28.62 -4.24
C PRO A 167 6.48 -27.63 -4.57
N ARG A 168 6.56 -27.04 -5.76
CA ARG A 168 5.57 -26.08 -6.27
C ARG A 168 4.87 -26.64 -7.49
N GLU A 169 3.60 -26.31 -7.62
CA GLU A 169 2.88 -26.51 -8.87
C GLU A 169 3.15 -25.34 -9.81
N TRP A 170 4.11 -25.55 -10.69
CA TRP A 170 4.55 -24.58 -11.67
C TRP A 170 3.48 -24.31 -12.72
N ILE A 171 3.33 -23.05 -13.10
CA ILE A 171 2.44 -22.63 -14.18
C ILE A 171 3.19 -22.80 -15.50
N LYS A 172 2.69 -23.67 -16.38
CA LYS A 172 3.33 -23.96 -17.66
C LYS A 172 3.19 -22.77 -18.62
N ILE A 173 4.26 -22.46 -19.32
CA ILE A 173 4.28 -21.40 -20.35
C ILE A 173 3.38 -21.81 -21.52
N GLY A 174 2.69 -20.82 -22.11
CA GLY A 174 1.72 -21.05 -23.18
C GLY A 174 0.34 -21.51 -22.70
N THR A 175 0.11 -21.51 -21.37
CA THR A 175 -1.23 -21.74 -20.82
C THR A 175 -1.96 -20.41 -20.57
N PRO A 176 -3.30 -20.41 -20.59
CA PRO A 176 -4.07 -19.21 -20.22
C PRO A 176 -3.71 -18.67 -18.83
N ALA A 177 -3.42 -19.56 -17.88
CA ALA A 177 -2.92 -19.20 -16.55
C ALA A 177 -1.64 -18.36 -16.60
N PHE A 178 -0.65 -18.77 -17.41
CA PHE A 178 0.61 -18.05 -17.54
C PHE A 178 0.41 -16.67 -18.16
N ASP A 179 -0.36 -16.59 -19.25
CA ASP A 179 -0.63 -15.33 -19.94
C ASP A 179 -1.33 -14.33 -19.03
N LYS A 180 -2.27 -14.82 -18.21
CA LYS A 180 -2.97 -14.01 -17.21
C LYS A 180 -2.04 -13.49 -16.12
N VAL A 181 -1.13 -14.33 -15.62
CA VAL A 181 -0.10 -13.91 -14.65
C VAL A 181 0.82 -12.85 -15.26
N GLN A 182 1.28 -13.06 -16.50
CA GLN A 182 2.09 -12.08 -17.22
C GLN A 182 1.36 -10.75 -17.41
N GLN A 183 0.08 -10.78 -17.76
CA GLN A 183 -0.75 -9.60 -17.90
C GLN A 183 -0.86 -8.81 -16.58
N ILE A 184 -1.10 -9.49 -15.44
CA ILE A 184 -1.22 -8.83 -14.14
C ILE A 184 0.12 -8.22 -13.71
N ILE A 185 1.22 -8.97 -13.87
CA ILE A 185 2.56 -8.52 -13.47
C ILE A 185 3.00 -7.32 -14.31
N GLY A 186 2.70 -7.33 -15.61
CA GLY A 186 3.05 -6.26 -16.55
C GLY A 186 2.06 -5.08 -16.61
N ASP A 187 1.07 -5.01 -15.71
CA ASP A 187 0.12 -3.89 -15.67
C ASP A 187 0.84 -2.57 -15.35
N THR A 188 0.88 -1.65 -16.31
CA THR A 188 1.67 -0.40 -16.21
C THR A 188 1.30 0.46 -15.00
N ARG A 189 0.03 0.46 -14.59
CA ARG A 189 -0.45 1.15 -13.39
C ARG A 189 0.07 0.50 -12.12
N LEU A 190 0.08 -0.83 -12.06
CA LEU A 190 0.67 -1.58 -10.96
C LEU A 190 2.18 -1.34 -10.89
N GLU A 191 2.89 -1.47 -12.00
CA GLU A 191 4.34 -1.26 -12.07
C GLU A 191 4.76 0.13 -11.58
N SER A 192 4.03 1.17 -12.00
CA SER A 192 4.26 2.56 -11.55
C SER A 192 4.10 2.71 -10.03
N GLY A 193 3.16 1.97 -9.43
CA GLY A 193 3.00 1.90 -7.98
C GLY A 193 4.12 1.10 -7.31
N ILE A 194 4.54 -0.01 -7.92
CA ILE A 194 5.59 -0.90 -7.40
C ILE A 194 6.93 -0.19 -7.29
N LYS A 195 7.29 0.64 -8.28
CA LYS A 195 8.51 1.47 -8.23
C LYS A 195 8.59 2.40 -7.02
N LYS A 196 7.44 2.75 -6.44
CA LYS A 196 7.30 3.69 -5.32
C LYS A 196 7.01 3.01 -3.98
N LEU A 197 7.12 1.69 -3.88
CA LEU A 197 6.89 1.01 -2.62
C LEU A 197 7.89 1.45 -1.55
N SER A 198 7.37 1.67 -0.35
CA SER A 198 8.20 1.95 0.81
C SER A 198 9.10 0.74 1.12
N PRO A 199 10.38 0.93 1.47
CA PRO A 199 11.21 -0.15 2.03
C PRO A 199 10.83 -0.46 3.48
N ASN A 200 10.14 0.47 4.17
CA ASN A 200 9.68 0.31 5.55
C ASN A 200 8.28 -0.30 5.54
N ALA A 201 8.15 -1.52 6.05
CA ALA A 201 6.92 -2.30 6.09
C ALA A 201 6.11 -2.08 7.39
N GLN A 202 5.80 -0.82 7.74
CA GLN A 202 5.35 -0.46 9.10
C GLN A 202 4.04 0.35 9.16
N THR A 203 3.02 -0.02 8.38
CA THR A 203 1.67 0.58 8.50
C THR A 203 0.68 -0.29 9.27
N SER A 204 1.09 -1.48 9.75
CA SER A 204 0.21 -2.38 10.52
C SER A 204 -0.35 -1.72 11.78
N CYS A 205 0.47 -0.98 12.55
CA CYS A 205 -0.01 -0.30 13.76
C CYS A 205 -1.11 0.72 13.46
N LEU A 206 -0.98 1.47 12.35
CA LEU A 206 -1.99 2.43 11.93
C LEU A 206 -3.29 1.74 11.48
N GLU A 207 -3.18 0.59 10.83
CA GLU A 207 -4.35 -0.20 10.43
C GLU A 207 -5.03 -0.88 11.61
N ASP A 208 -4.27 -1.39 12.59
CA ASP A 208 -4.82 -1.96 13.83
C ASP A 208 -5.53 -0.87 14.67
N PHE A 209 -4.96 0.34 14.71
CA PHE A 209 -5.62 1.50 15.28
C PHE A 209 -6.93 1.82 14.55
N HIS A 210 -6.91 1.88 13.22
CA HIS A 210 -8.13 2.13 12.43
C HIS A 210 -9.15 1.00 12.58
N ALA A 211 -8.74 -0.27 12.71
CA ALA A 211 -9.61 -1.41 12.93
C ALA A 211 -10.31 -1.29 14.30
N THR A 212 -9.56 -0.96 15.34
CA THR A 212 -10.08 -0.70 16.69
C THR A 212 -11.07 0.47 16.67
N LEU A 213 -10.72 1.58 16.03
CA LEU A 213 -11.64 2.70 15.86
C LEU A 213 -12.93 2.31 15.13
N ASN A 214 -12.84 1.53 14.05
CA ASN A 214 -14.02 1.10 13.31
C ASN A 214 -14.95 0.22 14.16
N HIS A 215 -14.44 -0.49 15.18
CA HIS A 215 -15.27 -1.24 16.11
C HIS A 215 -16.15 -0.32 16.97
N TRP A 216 -15.57 0.79 17.48
CA TRP A 216 -16.24 1.72 18.41
C TRP A 216 -16.88 2.94 17.73
N HIS A 217 -16.54 3.17 16.47
CA HIS A 217 -17.05 4.22 15.60
C HIS A 217 -17.34 3.62 14.22
N PRO A 218 -18.31 2.70 14.12
CA PRO A 218 -18.61 2.01 12.88
C PRO A 218 -19.10 3.00 11.83
N LYS A 219 -18.63 2.79 10.60
CA LYS A 219 -18.92 3.61 9.42
C LYS A 219 -20.42 3.78 9.13
N MET A 220 -21.23 2.84 9.59
CA MET A 220 -22.68 2.77 9.37
C MET A 220 -23.49 3.67 10.31
N LEU A 221 -22.90 4.18 11.40
CA LEU A 221 -23.57 5.04 12.36
C LEU A 221 -23.14 6.50 12.16
N CYS A 222 -24.10 7.42 12.25
CA CYS A 222 -23.83 8.85 12.18
C CYS A 222 -23.57 9.39 13.59
N PHE A 223 -22.43 10.04 13.79
CA PHE A 223 -22.06 10.67 15.03
C PHE A 223 -22.02 12.20 14.87
N SER A 224 -22.16 12.94 15.96
CA SER A 224 -21.88 14.38 15.96
C SER A 224 -20.39 14.64 15.73
N TRP A 225 -20.02 15.88 15.37
CA TRP A 225 -18.61 16.26 15.24
C TRP A 225 -17.86 15.99 16.55
N LEU A 226 -18.41 16.46 17.68
CA LEU A 226 -17.83 16.24 19.01
C LEU A 226 -17.77 14.75 19.36
N GLY A 227 -18.82 13.98 19.02
CA GLY A 227 -18.83 12.53 19.23
C GLY A 227 -17.75 11.80 18.43
N SER A 228 -17.48 12.25 17.20
CA SER A 228 -16.41 11.71 16.36
C SER A 228 -15.04 12.10 16.91
N TYR A 229 -14.88 13.36 17.31
CA TYR A 229 -13.65 13.91 17.89
C TYR A 229 -13.27 13.20 19.19
N CYS A 230 -14.18 13.10 20.16
CA CYS A 230 -13.91 12.44 21.43
C CYS A 230 -13.44 11.00 21.24
N ARG A 231 -14.08 10.23 20.35
CA ARG A 231 -13.64 8.85 20.06
C ARG A 231 -12.23 8.82 19.49
N GLN A 232 -11.89 9.72 18.57
CA GLN A 232 -10.53 9.80 18.02
C GLN A 232 -9.48 10.16 19.11
N VAL A 233 -9.78 11.14 19.96
CA VAL A 233 -8.87 11.59 21.02
C VAL A 233 -8.73 10.56 22.14
N THR A 234 -9.81 9.93 22.60
CA THR A 234 -9.77 8.95 23.69
C THR A 234 -8.85 7.78 23.35
N TYR A 235 -8.86 7.28 22.10
CA TYR A 235 -7.92 6.23 21.69
C TYR A 235 -6.49 6.72 21.46
N HIS A 236 -6.29 8.00 21.16
CA HIS A 236 -4.96 8.60 21.08
C HIS A 236 -4.31 8.77 22.47
N VAL A 237 -5.09 9.06 23.51
CA VAL A 237 -4.61 9.22 24.89
C VAL A 237 -4.38 7.86 25.56
N ILE A 238 -5.28 6.89 25.36
CA ILE A 238 -5.18 5.57 26.01
C ILE A 238 -4.00 4.74 25.47
N ASN A 239 -3.65 4.85 24.18
CA ASN A 239 -2.50 4.13 23.61
C ASN A 239 -1.15 4.85 23.83
N GLN A 240 -1.12 5.91 24.64
CA GLN A 240 0.10 6.61 25.03
C GLN A 240 0.51 6.41 26.49
N LEU A 241 -0.31 5.67 27.26
CA LEU A 241 -0.02 5.16 28.60
C LEU A 241 0.44 3.71 28.49
#